data_AF-A0AAF0INA4-F1
#
_entry.id   AF-A0AAF0INA4-F1
#
_cell.length_a   1.000
_cell.length_b   1.000
_cell.length_c   1.000
_cell.angle_alpha   90.00
_cell.angle_beta   90.00
_cell.angle_gamma   90.00
#
_symmetry.space_group_name_H-M   'P 1'
#
loop_
_entity.id
_entity.type
_entity.pdbx_description
1 polymer ?
#
loop_
_entity_poly.entity_id
_entity_poly.type
_entity_poly.pdbx_seq_one_letter_code
_entity_poly.pdbx_strand_id
1 'polypeptide(L)'
;MAPKRPTFLRDTNEGAYDPWQPALQGHPPGPAKPKSDPRNMTFADALPKLKERMKHTGVVAQLRDMRQAQHELERTLAKERTEIIGRNGENLRGPNGGRNQARHARWLWEVLRRWDDLQRAQQITMEELGLPLFYETNDPEALAKQRRMIQVIDEMIDGSPLQRIS
;
A
#
# COMPACT_ATOMS: atom_id res chain seq x y z
N MET A 1 78.28 8.83 31.94
CA MET A 1 77.10 7.99 31.64
C MET A 1 76.09 8.84 30.88
N ALA A 2 75.80 8.45 29.63
CA ALA A 2 74.68 8.84 28.74
C ALA A 2 74.55 10.35 28.32
N PRO A 3 73.94 10.68 27.15
CA PRO A 3 74.69 11.16 25.98
C PRO A 3 74.25 12.54 25.42
N LYS A 4 74.99 13.03 24.40
CA LYS A 4 74.78 14.28 23.65
C LYS A 4 73.70 14.18 22.55
N ARG A 5 73.17 15.36 22.21
CA ARG A 5 72.03 15.82 21.35
C ARG A 5 72.08 15.40 19.86
N PRO A 6 70.92 15.41 19.14
CA PRO A 6 70.70 16.44 18.10
C PRO A 6 69.21 16.90 17.97
N THR A 7 68.88 18.15 17.67
CA THR A 7 68.86 18.84 16.35
C THR A 7 67.80 18.33 15.37
N PHE A 8 66.56 18.78 15.57
CA PHE A 8 65.60 19.11 14.52
C PHE A 8 64.75 20.25 15.11
N LEU A 9 65.06 21.50 14.76
CA LEU A 9 64.41 22.19 13.62
C LEU A 9 62.89 22.15 13.78
N ARG A 10 62.25 23.24 14.20
CA ARG A 10 62.10 24.57 13.55
C ARG A 10 60.68 24.64 13.00
N ASP A 11 60.08 25.82 13.21
CA ASP A 11 58.88 26.31 12.56
C ASP A 11 58.71 25.84 11.12
N THR A 12 57.48 25.47 10.73
CA THR A 12 56.60 26.37 9.97
C THR A 12 55.27 25.70 9.65
N ASN A 13 54.19 26.44 9.94
CA ASN A 13 52.97 26.54 9.14
C ASN A 13 52.09 25.28 8.98
N GLU A 14 50.88 25.29 9.56
CA GLU A 14 49.62 25.09 8.83
C GLU A 14 48.41 25.03 9.78
N GLY A 15 47.38 25.82 9.44
CA GLY A 15 46.01 25.60 9.90
C GLY A 15 45.60 26.37 11.16
N ALA A 16 45.21 27.64 10.97
CA ALA A 16 44.33 28.32 11.91
C ALA A 16 43.05 27.48 12.09
N TYR A 17 42.90 26.86 13.27
CA TYR A 17 41.64 26.27 13.67
C TYR A 17 40.66 27.42 13.95
N ASP A 18 39.80 27.70 12.97
CA ASP A 18 38.71 28.65 13.10
C ASP A 18 37.43 27.89 13.49
N PRO A 19 36.97 28.01 14.76
CA PRO A 19 35.83 27.25 15.26
C PRO A 19 34.47 27.66 14.66
N TRP A 20 34.44 28.61 13.71
CA TRP A 20 33.21 29.12 13.09
C TRP A 20 33.09 28.90 11.59
N GLN A 21 33.98 28.12 10.96
CA GLN A 21 33.77 27.68 9.58
C GLN A 21 32.86 26.45 9.52
N PRO A 22 31.70 26.49 8.82
CA PRO A 22 30.95 25.28 8.56
C PRO A 22 31.78 24.41 7.62
N ALA A 23 32.19 23.24 8.10
CA ALA A 23 32.92 22.25 7.32
C ALA A 23 32.07 21.73 6.16
N LEU A 24 32.07 22.43 5.03
CA LEU A 24 31.63 21.89 3.74
C LEU A 24 32.75 20.99 3.20
N GLN A 25 33.01 19.90 3.93
CA GLN A 25 33.75 18.78 3.41
C GLN A 25 32.88 18.09 2.36
N GLY A 26 33.41 17.98 1.14
CA GLY A 26 32.77 17.25 0.05
C GLY A 26 32.34 15.87 0.53
N HIS A 27 31.04 15.62 0.48
CA HIS A 27 30.52 14.27 0.63
C HIS A 27 31.14 13.39 -0.48
N PRO A 28 31.76 12.23 -0.16
CA PRO A 28 31.87 11.19 -1.17
C PRO A 28 30.44 10.89 -1.67
N PRO A 29 30.24 10.46 -2.92
CA PRO A 29 28.91 10.06 -3.37
C PRO A 29 28.40 9.02 -2.38
N GLY A 30 27.41 9.42 -1.58
CA GLY A 30 26.83 8.55 -0.56
C GLY A 30 26.35 7.28 -1.25
N PRO A 31 26.38 6.12 -0.57
CA PRO A 31 25.86 4.89 -1.14
C PRO A 31 24.47 5.19 -1.71
N ALA A 32 24.26 4.83 -2.98
CA ALA A 32 23.02 5.07 -3.69
C ALA A 32 21.85 4.74 -2.75
N LYS A 33 20.92 5.70 -2.57
CA LYS A 33 19.77 5.53 -1.67
C LYS A 33 19.20 4.11 -1.89
N PRO A 34 19.09 3.29 -0.84
CA PRO A 34 18.56 1.93 -1.00
C PRO A 34 17.23 2.05 -1.73
N LYS A 35 17.03 1.21 -2.75
CA LYS A 35 15.76 1.15 -3.49
C LYS A 35 14.67 1.06 -2.43
N SER A 36 13.85 2.11 -2.34
CA SER A 36 12.84 2.24 -1.30
C SER A 36 11.91 1.06 -1.39
N ASP A 37 12.03 0.14 -0.42
CA ASP A 37 11.17 -1.03 -0.32
C ASP A 37 9.74 -0.52 -0.10
N PRO A 38 8.77 -0.87 -0.97
CA PRO A 38 7.37 -0.47 -0.80
C PRO A 38 6.80 -0.88 0.56
N ARG A 39 7.38 -1.88 1.24
CA ARG A 39 6.99 -2.35 2.58
C ARG A 39 7.32 -1.37 3.71
N ASN A 40 8.37 -0.56 3.55
CA ASN A 40 8.83 0.40 4.57
C ASN A 40 8.53 1.86 4.20
N MET A 41 7.76 2.07 3.13
CA MET A 41 7.43 3.39 2.65
C MET A 41 6.32 4.01 3.50
N THR A 42 6.45 5.29 3.83
CA THR A 42 5.37 6.00 4.52
C THR A 42 4.26 6.37 3.54
N PHE A 43 3.05 6.59 4.06
CA PHE A 43 1.93 7.05 3.23
C PHE A 43 2.25 8.38 2.52
N ALA A 44 2.95 9.30 3.19
CA ALA A 44 3.32 10.59 2.62
C ALA A 44 4.29 10.44 1.44
N ASP A 45 5.27 9.53 1.55
CA ASP A 45 6.25 9.27 0.48
C ASP A 45 5.64 8.52 -0.71
N ALA A 46 4.57 7.76 -0.47
CA ALA A 46 3.87 6.99 -1.49
C ALA A 46 2.99 7.86 -2.41
N LEU A 47 2.41 8.95 -1.92
CA LEU A 47 1.49 9.78 -2.70
C LEU A 47 2.10 10.39 -3.97
N PRO A 48 3.30 11.00 -3.96
CA PRO A 48 3.93 11.50 -5.17
C PRO A 48 4.19 10.38 -6.19
N LYS A 49 4.64 9.22 -5.72
CA LYS A 49 4.89 8.05 -6.57
C LYS A 49 3.60 7.53 -7.21
N LEU A 50 2.52 7.48 -6.44
CA LEU A 50 1.21 7.11 -6.95
C LEU A 50 0.77 8.08 -8.05
N LYS A 51 0.84 9.40 -7.80
CA LYS A 51 0.46 10.42 -8.80
C LYS A 51 1.21 10.26 -10.11
N GLU A 52 2.51 9.99 -10.06
CA GLU A 52 3.30 9.69 -11.27
C GLU A 52 2.80 8.42 -11.97
N ARG A 53 2.51 7.34 -11.22
CA ARG A 53 1.98 6.11 -11.79
C ARG A 53 0.61 6.29 -12.46
N MET A 54 -0.27 7.09 -11.86
CA MET A 54 -1.62 7.36 -12.39
C MET A 54 -1.64 8.15 -13.70
N LYS A 55 -0.52 8.73 -14.12
CA LYS A 55 -0.40 9.35 -15.46
C LYS A 55 -0.38 8.31 -16.59
N HIS A 56 -0.05 7.05 -16.28
CA HIS A 56 -0.02 5.98 -17.27
C HIS A 56 -1.43 5.42 -17.50
N THR A 57 -1.95 5.59 -18.72
CA THR A 57 -3.29 5.14 -19.11
C THR A 57 -3.51 3.64 -18.92
N GLY A 58 -2.48 2.82 -19.16
CA GLY A 58 -2.54 1.37 -18.95
C GLY A 58 -2.76 0.97 -17.49
N VAL A 59 -2.18 1.72 -16.54
CA VAL A 59 -2.39 1.48 -15.10
C VAL A 59 -3.83 1.82 -14.72
N VAL A 60 -4.33 2.97 -15.18
CA VAL A 60 -5.72 3.39 -14.92
C VAL A 60 -6.74 2.41 -15.51
N ALA A 61 -6.48 1.88 -16.72
CA ALA A 61 -7.34 0.87 -17.33
C ALA A 61 -7.40 -0.41 -16.48
N GLN A 62 -6.26 -0.96 -16.06
CA GLN A 62 -6.24 -2.16 -15.22
C GLN A 62 -6.92 -1.94 -13.87
N LEU A 63 -6.75 -0.78 -13.24
CA LEU A 63 -7.44 -0.45 -11.99
C LEU A 63 -8.97 -0.39 -12.17
N ARG A 64 -9.45 0.12 -13.31
CA ARG A 64 -10.88 0.10 -13.65
C ARG A 64 -11.40 -1.31 -13.86
N ASP A 65 -10.62 -2.17 -14.52
CA ASP A 65 -10.98 -3.57 -14.75
C ASP A 65 -11.08 -4.34 -13.42
N MET A 66 -10.12 -4.13 -12.51
CA MET A 66 -10.16 -4.70 -11.15
C MET A 66 -11.39 -4.25 -10.37
N ARG A 67 -11.76 -2.96 -10.45
CA ARG A 67 -12.97 -2.41 -9.82
C ARG A 67 -14.23 -3.04 -10.42
N GLN A 68 -14.28 -3.22 -11.74
CA GLN A 68 -15.39 -3.87 -12.40
C GLN A 68 -15.53 -5.34 -11.97
N ALA A 69 -14.42 -6.08 -11.87
CA ALA A 69 -14.41 -7.46 -11.37
C ALA A 69 -14.94 -7.55 -9.93
N GLN A 70 -14.58 -6.59 -9.07
CA GLN A 70 -15.14 -6.50 -7.72
C GLN A 70 -16.65 -6.28 -7.75
N HIS A 71 -17.14 -5.31 -8.53
CA HIS A 71 -18.58 -5.07 -8.64
C HIS A 71 -19.34 -6.29 -9.18
N GLU A 72 -18.74 -7.06 -10.09
CA GLU A 72 -19.33 -8.30 -10.61
C GLU A 72 -19.44 -9.38 -9.54
N LEU A 73 -18.40 -9.54 -8.72
CA LEU A 73 -18.44 -10.42 -7.57
C LEU A 73 -19.55 -9.98 -6.60
N GLU A 74 -19.58 -8.71 -6.19
CA GLU A 74 -20.57 -8.16 -5.28
C GLU A 74 -22.00 -8.37 -5.77
N ARG A 75 -22.27 -8.11 -7.06
CA ARG A 75 -23.59 -8.37 -7.67
C ARG A 75 -23.96 -9.85 -7.62
N THR A 76 -23.00 -10.74 -7.86
CA THR A 76 -23.22 -12.18 -7.82
C THR A 76 -23.54 -12.62 -6.39
N LEU A 77 -22.74 -12.19 -5.41
CA LEU A 77 -22.96 -12.51 -4.00
C LEU A 77 -24.29 -11.95 -3.49
N ALA A 78 -24.70 -10.75 -3.92
CA ALA A 78 -25.98 -10.17 -3.55
C ALA A 78 -27.18 -11.01 -4.06
N LYS A 79 -27.08 -11.55 -5.28
CA LYS A 79 -28.08 -12.46 -5.83
C LYS A 79 -28.14 -13.77 -5.04
N GLU A 80 -26.99 -14.42 -4.85
CA GLU A 80 -26.88 -15.67 -4.08
C GLU A 80 -27.44 -15.50 -2.64
N ARG A 81 -27.11 -14.40 -1.96
CA ARG A 81 -27.66 -14.07 -0.65
C ARG A 81 -29.18 -14.03 -0.67
N THR A 82 -29.73 -13.32 -1.65
CA THR A 82 -31.19 -13.14 -1.79
C THR A 82 -31.89 -14.47 -2.04
N GLU A 83 -31.28 -15.39 -2.80
CA GLU A 83 -31.82 -16.74 -3.00
C GLU A 83 -31.85 -17.58 -1.72
N ILE A 84 -30.86 -17.42 -0.85
CA ILE A 84 -30.77 -18.22 0.39
C ILE A 84 -31.68 -17.66 1.48
N ILE A 85 -31.55 -16.37 1.78
CA ILE A 85 -32.21 -15.77 2.95
C ILE A 85 -33.41 -14.89 2.59
N GLY A 86 -33.63 -14.61 1.31
CA GLY A 86 -34.60 -13.62 0.86
C GLY A 86 -34.06 -12.20 0.97
N ARG A 87 -34.91 -11.21 0.68
CA ARG A 87 -34.49 -9.80 0.67
C ARG A 87 -34.22 -9.28 2.08
N ASN A 88 -35.04 -9.73 3.03
CA ASN A 88 -35.08 -9.27 4.43
C ASN A 88 -34.87 -10.40 5.45
N GLY A 89 -34.41 -11.58 5.02
CA GLY A 89 -34.20 -12.72 5.91
C GLY A 89 -35.45 -13.57 6.15
N GLU A 90 -36.49 -13.40 5.34
CA GLU A 90 -37.76 -14.14 5.43
C GLU A 90 -37.57 -15.65 5.40
N ASN A 91 -36.58 -16.14 4.65
CA ASN A 91 -36.30 -17.57 4.52
C ASN A 91 -35.57 -18.16 5.74
N LEU A 92 -35.07 -17.32 6.66
CA LEU A 92 -34.40 -17.78 7.88
C LEU A 92 -35.37 -18.19 8.99
N ARG A 93 -36.68 -17.94 8.80
CA ARG A 93 -37.74 -18.23 9.76
C ARG A 93 -38.71 -19.28 9.19
N GLY A 94 -39.55 -19.86 10.05
CA GLY A 94 -40.58 -20.82 9.65
C GLY A 94 -40.06 -22.27 9.45
N PRO A 95 -40.85 -23.14 8.80
CA PRO A 95 -40.61 -24.58 8.76
C PRO A 95 -39.25 -25.01 8.18
N ASN A 96 -38.70 -24.22 7.25
CA ASN A 96 -37.40 -24.46 6.62
C ASN A 96 -36.26 -23.59 7.21
N GLY A 97 -36.54 -22.78 8.24
CA GLY A 97 -35.61 -21.77 8.74
C GLY A 97 -34.27 -22.35 9.20
N GLY A 98 -34.27 -23.46 9.95
CA GLY A 98 -33.03 -24.12 10.39
C GLY A 98 -32.16 -24.62 9.23
N ARG A 99 -32.77 -25.20 8.19
CA ARG A 99 -32.04 -25.65 6.98
C ARG A 99 -31.45 -24.45 6.23
N ASN A 100 -32.21 -23.37 6.09
CA ASN A 100 -31.74 -22.16 5.41
C ASN A 100 -30.66 -21.42 6.21
N GLN A 101 -30.71 -21.44 7.54
CA GLN A 101 -29.63 -20.92 8.41
C GLN A 101 -28.34 -21.70 8.20
N ALA A 102 -28.38 -23.04 8.19
CA ALA A 102 -27.20 -23.85 7.92
C ALA A 102 -26.64 -23.62 6.52
N ARG A 103 -27.51 -23.49 5.50
CA ARG A 103 -27.11 -23.14 4.13
C ARG A 103 -26.47 -21.76 4.06
N HIS A 104 -27.05 -20.76 4.72
CA HIS A 104 -26.51 -19.40 4.79
C HIS A 104 -25.15 -19.36 5.50
N ALA A 105 -24.99 -20.11 6.60
CA ALA A 105 -23.70 -20.18 7.31
C ALA A 105 -22.59 -20.76 6.42
N ARG A 106 -22.87 -21.84 5.66
CA ARG A 106 -21.90 -22.39 4.70
C ARG A 106 -21.57 -21.40 3.60
N TRP A 107 -22.60 -20.76 3.03
CA TRP A 107 -22.42 -19.75 2.00
C TRP A 107 -21.60 -18.55 2.49
N LEU A 108 -21.78 -18.08 3.73
CA LEU A 108 -20.96 -17.01 4.31
C LEU A 108 -19.48 -17.35 4.34
N TRP A 109 -19.11 -18.59 4.67
CA TRP A 109 -17.72 -19.02 4.62
C TRP A 109 -17.16 -19.03 3.19
N GLU A 110 -17.96 -19.47 2.22
CA GLU A 110 -17.58 -19.43 0.81
C GLU A 110 -17.43 -18.00 0.28
N VAL A 111 -18.30 -17.08 0.70
CA VAL A 111 -18.22 -15.65 0.40
C VAL A 111 -16.92 -15.06 0.93
N LEU A 112 -16.60 -15.29 2.20
CA LEU A 112 -15.37 -14.77 2.81
C LEU A 112 -14.15 -15.28 2.05
N ARG A 113 -14.11 -16.57 1.72
CA ARG A 113 -13.02 -17.14 0.91
C ARG A 113 -12.90 -16.48 -0.46
N ARG A 114 -14.00 -16.33 -1.20
CA ARG A 114 -14.01 -15.67 -2.52
C ARG A 114 -13.57 -14.21 -2.45
N TRP A 115 -13.94 -13.52 -1.37
CA TRP A 115 -13.53 -12.15 -1.11
C TRP A 115 -12.03 -12.07 -0.81
N ASP A 116 -11.51 -12.95 0.04
CA ASP A 116 -10.09 -13.04 0.36
C ASP A 116 -9.25 -13.36 -0.90
N ASP A 117 -9.72 -14.30 -1.73
CA ASP A 117 -9.09 -14.65 -3.00
C ASP A 117 -9.03 -13.44 -3.96
N LEU A 118 -10.12 -12.68 -4.09
CA LEU A 118 -10.16 -11.45 -4.90
C LEU A 118 -9.21 -10.39 -4.35
N GLN A 119 -9.24 -10.14 -3.04
CA GLN A 119 -8.40 -9.13 -2.39
C GLN A 119 -6.91 -9.47 -2.56
N ARG A 120 -6.54 -10.74 -2.39
CA ARG A 120 -5.17 -11.23 -2.62
C ARG A 120 -4.76 -11.00 -4.08
N ALA A 121 -5.61 -11.37 -5.04
CA ALA A 121 -5.33 -11.15 -6.46
C ALA A 121 -5.13 -9.66 -6.77
N GLN A 122 -5.98 -8.78 -6.23
CA GLN A 122 -5.84 -7.34 -6.37
C GLN A 122 -4.53 -6.81 -5.76
N GLN A 123 -4.13 -7.26 -4.57
CA GLN A 123 -2.85 -6.87 -3.96
C GLN A 123 -1.66 -7.25 -4.85
N ILE A 124 -1.66 -8.48 -5.39
CA ILE A 124 -0.62 -8.97 -6.31
C ILE A 124 -0.59 -8.11 -7.58
N THR A 125 -1.72 -7.90 -8.23
CA THR A 125 -1.78 -7.08 -9.45
C THR A 125 -1.35 -5.64 -9.19
N MET A 126 -1.74 -5.03 -8.06
CA MET A 126 -1.29 -3.68 -7.71
C MET A 126 0.22 -3.61 -7.43
N GLU A 127 0.80 -4.67 -6.85
CA GLU A 127 2.25 -4.81 -6.66
C GLU A 127 2.97 -4.94 -8.02
N GLU A 128 2.45 -5.76 -8.93
CA GLU A 128 2.97 -5.94 -10.30
C GLU A 128 2.87 -4.64 -11.13
N LEU A 129 1.81 -3.86 -10.94
CA LEU A 129 1.66 -2.51 -11.49
C LEU A 129 2.65 -1.50 -10.89
N GLY A 130 3.39 -1.89 -9.85
CA GLY A 130 4.37 -1.05 -9.16
C GLY A 130 3.72 0.11 -8.41
N LEU A 131 2.50 -0.09 -7.90
CA LEU A 131 1.83 0.86 -7.04
C LEU A 131 2.45 0.82 -5.63
N PRO A 132 2.70 1.99 -5.02
CA PRO A 132 3.36 2.04 -3.72
C PRO A 132 2.44 1.48 -2.62
N LEU A 133 3.04 0.87 -1.59
CA LEU A 133 2.38 0.26 -0.43
C LEU A 133 1.58 -1.02 -0.71
N PHE A 134 1.40 -1.41 -1.96
CA PHE A 134 0.73 -2.67 -2.30
C PHE A 134 1.73 -3.80 -2.35
N TYR A 135 1.40 -4.83 -1.58
CA TYR A 135 2.07 -6.12 -1.52
C TYR A 135 1.11 -7.10 -0.84
N GLU A 136 1.27 -8.39 -1.11
CA GLU A 136 0.50 -9.43 -0.43
C GLU A 136 0.75 -9.35 1.09
N THR A 137 -0.31 -9.14 1.87
CA THR A 137 -0.21 -9.08 3.34
C THR A 137 -1.54 -9.35 4.01
N ASN A 138 -1.46 -9.96 5.20
CA ASN A 138 -2.57 -10.14 6.14
C ASN A 138 -2.42 -9.23 7.38
N ASP A 139 -1.40 -8.38 7.43
CA ASP A 139 -1.18 -7.48 8.55
C ASP A 139 -2.26 -6.37 8.58
N PRO A 140 -3.02 -6.24 9.68
CA PRO A 140 -4.12 -5.28 9.75
C PRO A 140 -3.69 -3.82 9.57
N GLU A 141 -2.49 -3.45 10.02
CA GLU A 141 -1.97 -2.09 9.86
C GLU A 141 -1.59 -1.79 8.41
N ALA A 142 -0.87 -2.70 7.75
CA ALA A 142 -0.56 -2.62 6.33
C ALA A 142 -1.83 -2.57 5.48
N LEU A 143 -2.82 -3.41 5.79
CA LEU A 143 -4.14 -3.39 5.13
C LEU A 143 -4.88 -2.07 5.35
N ALA A 144 -4.78 -1.46 6.53
CA ALA A 144 -5.35 -0.13 6.76
C ALA A 144 -4.69 0.95 5.89
N LYS A 145 -3.36 0.90 5.74
CA LYS A 145 -2.62 1.81 4.83
C LYS A 145 -2.99 1.58 3.37
N GLN A 146 -3.08 0.33 2.92
CA GLN A 146 -3.50 -0.03 1.57
C GLN A 146 -4.93 0.45 1.28
N ARG A 147 -5.88 0.24 2.21
CA ARG A 147 -7.26 0.76 2.09
C ARG A 147 -7.31 2.28 1.94
N ARG A 148 -6.52 2.99 2.75
CA ARG A 148 -6.41 4.45 2.61
C ARG A 148 -5.84 4.85 1.24
N MET A 149 -4.91 4.07 0.70
CA MET A 149 -4.36 4.33 -0.63
C MET A 149 -5.37 4.03 -1.75
N ILE A 150 -6.17 2.97 -1.61
CA ILE A 150 -7.26 2.66 -2.55
C ILE A 150 -8.25 3.83 -2.64
N GLN A 151 -8.65 4.42 -1.51
CA GLN A 151 -9.54 5.60 -1.53
C GLN A 151 -8.97 6.75 -2.36
N VAL A 152 -7.67 7.02 -2.25
CA VAL A 152 -6.99 8.03 -3.05
C VAL A 152 -6.97 7.64 -4.54
N ILE A 153 -6.75 6.36 -4.83
CA ILE A 153 -6.78 5.84 -6.20
C ILE A 153 -8.17 6.03 -6.81
N ASP A 154 -9.24 5.68 -6.09
CA ASP A 154 -10.61 5.83 -6.56
C ASP A 154 -10.93 7.30 -6.86
N GLU A 155 -10.58 8.22 -5.96
CA GLU A 155 -10.72 9.67 -6.17
C GLU A 155 -9.98 10.17 -7.42
N MET A 156 -8.81 9.59 -7.72
CA MET A 156 -8.02 9.92 -8.91
C MET A 156 -8.62 9.32 -10.19
N ILE A 157 -9.20 8.12 -10.13
CA ILE A 157 -9.83 7.44 -11.28
C ILE A 157 -11.13 8.13 -11.69
N ASP A 158 -11.92 8.57 -10.71
CA ASP A 158 -13.22 9.21 -10.92
C ASP A 158 -13.12 10.73 -11.14
N GLY A 159 -11.96 11.33 -10.84
CA GLY A 159 -11.63 12.71 -11.23
C GLY A 159 -12.32 13.78 -10.37
N SER A 160 -11.99 13.83 -9.08
CA SER A 160 -12.35 14.88 -8.07
C SER A 160 -13.55 14.56 -7.14
N PRO A 161 -13.55 15.13 -5.92
CA PRO A 161 -14.30 14.66 -4.76
C PRO A 161 -15.78 15.02 -4.91
N LEU A 162 -16.66 14.17 -4.38
CA LEU A 162 -18.11 14.39 -4.34
C LEU A 162 -18.82 14.26 -5.70
N GLN A 163 -18.93 13.03 -6.20
CA GLN A 163 -20.18 12.61 -6.86
C GLN A 163 -21.01 11.86 -5.80
N ARG A 164 -21.72 12.61 -4.96
CA ARG A 164 -23.18 12.80 -5.03
C ARG A 164 -23.89 11.47 -4.80
N ILE A 165 -24.26 11.15 -3.56
CA ILE A 165 -25.62 11.43 -3.05
C ILE A 165 -26.58 11.60 -4.23
N SER A 166 -27.16 10.49 -4.67
CA SER A 166 -28.47 10.40 -5.34
C SER A 166 -29.03 9.02 -5.04
#